data_AF-A0A9X5UA60-F1
#
_entry.id   AF-A0A9X5UA60-F1
#
_cell.length_a   1.000
_cell.length_b   1.000
_cell.length_c   1.000
_cell.angle_alpha   90.00
_cell.angle_beta   90.00
_cell.angle_gamma   90.00
#
_symmetry.space_group_name_H-M   'P 1'
#
loop_
_entity.id
_entity.type
_entity.pdbx_description
1 polymer ?
#
loop_
_entity_poly.entity_id
_entity_poly.type
_entity_poly.pdbx_seq_one_letter_code
_entity_poly.pdbx_strand_id
1 'polypeptide(L)' 'MGVLDSLLTGLDDKTRARTLNMIAQSIADDRERAPEASHRRQVDTGTRTRRSTGPRARHERRVPSGDVSS' A
#
# COMPACT_ATOMS: atom_id res chain seq x y z
N MET A 1 10.92 16.95 21.29
CA MET A 1 12.28 17.17 20.78
C MET A 1 12.47 16.28 19.57
N GLY A 2 12.68 16.85 18.38
CA GLY A 2 12.87 16.06 17.15
C GLY A 2 14.26 15.44 17.09
N VAL A 3 14.41 14.36 16.31
CA VAL A 3 15.72 13.69 16.09
C VAL A 3 16.75 14.66 15.51
N LEU A 4 16.32 15.53 14.59
CA LEU A 4 17.17 16.58 13.99
C LEU A 4 17.71 17.56 15.05
N ASP A 5 16.88 17.96 16.01
CA ASP A 5 17.34 18.85 17.09
C ASP A 5 18.35 18.14 18.01
N SER A 6 18.15 16.84 18.25
CA SER A 6 19.10 16.03 19.03
C SER A 6 20.45 15.88 18.33
N LEU A 7 20.47 15.76 17.01
CA LEU A 7 21.71 15.63 16.22
C LEU A 7 22.46 16.97 16.09
N LEU A 8 21.74 18.09 16.16
CA LEU A 8 22.31 19.43 16.07
C LEU A 8 22.59 20.07 17.44
N THR A 9 22.38 19.31 18.52
CA THR A 9 22.63 19.78 19.88
C THR A 9 24.13 20.04 20.07
N GLY A 10 24.48 21.21 20.59
CA GLY A 10 25.87 21.61 20.86
C GLY A 10 26.58 22.30 19.69
N LEU A 11 25.92 22.49 18.54
CA LEU A 11 26.40 23.38 17.48
C LEU A 11 26.06 24.83 17.82
N ASP A 12 26.93 25.76 17.41
CA ASP A 12 26.61 27.18 17.47
C ASP A 12 25.46 27.51 16.50
N ASP A 13 24.70 28.55 16.82
CA ASP A 13 23.48 28.89 16.07
C ASP A 13 23.75 29.15 14.58
N LYS A 14 24.91 29.71 14.24
CA LYS A 14 25.28 29.99 12.84
C LYS A 14 25.58 28.70 12.09
N THR A 15 26.33 27.77 12.69
CA THR A 15 26.57 26.46 12.07
C THR A 15 25.30 25.62 12.02
N ARG A 16 24.47 25.66 13.06
CA ARG A 16 23.16 24.98 13.07
C ARG A 16 22.27 25.47 11.90
N ALA A 17 22.15 26.78 11.72
CA ALA A 17 21.37 27.36 10.62
C ALA A 17 21.94 26.98 9.25
N ARG A 18 23.27 27.01 9.09
CA ARG A 18 23.93 26.61 7.84
C ARG A 18 23.69 25.14 7.52
N THR A 19 23.84 24.25 8.50
CA THR A 19 23.65 22.80 8.33
C THR A 19 22.20 22.48 7.99
N LEU A 20 21.23 23.11 8.66
CA LEU A 20 19.81 22.96 8.32
C LEU A 20 19.51 23.40 6.89
N ASN A 21 20.11 24.50 6.43
CA ASN A 21 19.93 24.97 5.07
C ASN A 21 20.52 23.99 4.05
N MET A 22 21.71 23.44 4.31
CA MET A 22 22.31 22.42 3.44
C MET A 22 21.46 21.14 3.36
N ILE A 23 20.92 20.67 4.49
CA ILE A 23 20.03 19.50 4.51
C ILE A 23 18.76 19.79 3.71
N ALA A 24 18.17 20.97 3.88
CA ALA A 24 16.96 21.35 3.15
C ALA A 24 17.19 21.41 1.63
N GLN A 25 18.33 21.96 1.20
CA GLN A 25 18.74 22.00 -0.21
C GLN A 25 18.95 20.58 -0.76
N SER A 26 19.69 19.72 -0.06
CA SER A 26 19.90 18.34 -0.48
C SER A 26 18.58 17.57 -0.63
N ILE A 27 17.62 17.75 0.28
CA ILE A 27 16.31 17.12 0.19
C ILE A 27 15.50 17.65 -1.01
N ALA A 28 15.60 18.94 -1.30
CA ALA A 28 14.94 19.54 -2.45
C ALA A 28 15.52 19.00 -3.76
N ASP A 29 16.84 18.94 -3.87
CA ASP A 29 17.56 18.41 -5.01
C ASP A 29 17.23 16.91 -5.22
N ASP A 30 17.19 16.13 -4.15
CA ASP A 30 16.81 14.71 -4.19
C ASP A 30 15.35 14.52 -4.63
N ARG A 31 14.44 15.43 -4.23
CA ARG A 31 13.04 15.41 -4.67
C ARG A 31 12.88 15.78 -6.12
N GLU A 32 13.66 16.72 -6.63
CA GLU A 32 13.66 17.10 -8.04
C GLU A 32 14.25 15.98 -8.91
N ARG A 33 15.30 15.31 -8.42
CA ARG A 33 15.91 14.16 -9.09
C ARG A 33 15.13 12.87 -8.99
N ALA A 34 14.29 12.71 -7.98
CA ALA A 34 13.46 11.53 -7.84
C ALA A 34 12.46 11.50 -9.01
N PRO A 35 12.58 10.55 -9.96
CA PRO A 35 11.53 10.36 -10.96
C PRO A 35 10.24 10.10 -10.18
N GLU A 36 9.16 10.83 -10.51
CA GLU A 36 7.89 10.83 -9.79
C GLU A 36 7.61 9.48 -9.13
N ALA A 37 7.46 9.49 -7.80
CA ALA A 37 7.23 8.33 -6.95
C ALA A 37 5.87 7.63 -7.19
N SER A 38 5.37 7.65 -8.42
CA SER A 38 4.06 7.16 -8.84
C SER A 38 4.16 6.13 -9.96
N HIS A 39 5.16 5.25 -9.91
CA HIS A 39 4.99 3.91 -10.49
C HIS A 39 4.90 2.89 -9.36
N ARG A 40 3.83 2.98 -8.56
CA ARG A 40 3.29 1.80 -7.89
C ARG A 40 2.88 0.84 -9.01
N ARG A 41 3.80 0.01 -9.48
CA ARG A 41 3.45 -1.14 -10.33
C ARG A 41 2.40 -1.91 -9.55
N GLN A 42 1.17 -1.97 -10.07
CA GLN A 42 0.20 -2.95 -9.58
C GLN A 42 0.84 -4.32 -9.81
N VAL A 43 1.34 -4.90 -8.73
CA VAL A 43 1.72 -6.31 -8.72
C VAL A 43 0.41 -7.05 -8.93
N ASP A 44 0.29 -7.77 -10.06
CA ASP A 44 -0.80 -8.71 -10.28
C ASP A 44 -0.68 -9.80 -9.21
N THR A 45 -1.33 -9.56 -8.07
CA THR A 45 -1.58 -10.58 -7.07
C THR A 45 -2.62 -11.50 -7.68
N GLY A 46 -2.16 -12.36 -8.60
CA GLY A 46 -3.00 -13.23 -9.41
C GLY A 46 -4.10 -13.85 -8.56
N THR A 47 -5.29 -13.96 -9.17
CA THR A 47 -6.58 -14.31 -8.56
C THR A 47 -6.63 -15.73 -8.00
N ARG A 48 -5.70 -16.11 -7.12
CA ARG A 48 -5.70 -17.39 -6.42
C ARG A 48 -6.79 -17.37 -5.35
N THR A 49 -8.04 -17.37 -5.80
CA THR A 49 -9.19 -17.69 -5.00
C THR A 49 -9.01 -19.14 -4.57
N ARG A 50 -8.76 -19.35 -3.27
CA ARG A 50 -8.80 -20.69 -2.69
C ARG A 50 -10.22 -21.20 -2.89
N ARG A 51 -10.41 -22.24 -3.70
CA ARG A 51 -11.69 -22.97 -3.78
C ARG A 51 -12.00 -23.48 -2.38
N SER A 52 -12.92 -22.82 -1.68
CA SER A 52 -13.48 -23.36 -0.45
C SER A 52 -14.36 -24.54 -0.86
N THR A 53 -13.89 -25.76 -0.65
CA THR A 53 -14.75 -26.94 -0.57
C THR A 53 -15.60 -26.80 0.70
N GLY A 54 -16.69 -26.04 0.59
CA GLY A 54 -17.78 -26.02 1.57
C GLY A 54 -18.56 -27.35 1.52
N PRO A 55 -19.17 -27.76 2.65
CA PRO A 55 -19.64 -29.12 2.85
C PRO A 55 -20.83 -29.44 1.94
N ARG A 56 -20.86 -30.68 1.44
CA ARG A 56 -21.98 -31.31 0.73
C ARG A 56 -23.30 -31.09 1.49
N ALA A 57 -24.11 -30.13 1.06
CA ALA A 57 -25.51 -30.05 1.44
C ALA A 57 -26.32 -30.84 0.41
N ARG A 58 -26.45 -32.14 0.71
CA ARG A 58 -27.44 -33.05 0.16
C ARG A 58 -28.82 -32.46 0.45
N HIS A 59 -29.58 -32.04 -0.56
CA HIS A 59 -31.02 -31.84 -0.38
C HIS A 59 -31.75 -32.44 -1.57
N GLU A 60 -32.12 -33.70 -1.38
CA GLU A 60 -33.17 -34.36 -2.14
C GLU A 60 -34.52 -33.65 -1.91
N ARG A 61 -35.43 -33.91 -2.87
CA ARG A 61 -36.88 -33.68 -2.90
C ARG A 61 -37.40 -32.30 -3.33
N ARG A 62 -37.96 -32.28 -4.55
CA ARG A 62 -39.43 -32.33 -4.76
C ARG A 62 -39.76 -32.52 -6.25
N VAL A 63 -40.43 -33.62 -6.59
CA VAL A 63 -41.47 -33.68 -7.64
C VAL A 63 -42.77 -33.17 -7.00
N PRO A 64 -43.73 -32.53 -7.71
CA PRO A 64 -44.49 -33.20 -8.78
C PRO A 64 -45.09 -32.32 -9.91
N SER A 65 -45.68 -33.03 -10.89
CA SER A 65 -46.89 -32.76 -11.70
C SER A 65 -46.91 -31.67 -12.79
N GLY A 66 -47.29 -32.09 -14.00
CA GLY A 66 -47.91 -31.22 -15.01
C GLY A 66 -47.94 -31.80 -16.43
N ASP A 67 -48.94 -32.61 -16.73
CA ASP A 67 -49.40 -33.07 -18.07
C ASP A 67 -49.50 -31.97 -19.12
N VAL A 68 -49.16 -32.28 -20.40
CA VAL A 68 -49.98 -31.90 -21.59
C VAL A 68 -49.75 -32.87 -22.78
N SER A 69 -50.76 -33.72 -23.02
CA SER A 69 -51.39 -34.19 -24.27
C SER A 69 -50.62 -34.78 -25.47
N SER A 70 -51.11 -35.94 -25.93
CA SER A 70 -51.23 -36.35 -27.36
C SER A 70 -52.53 -37.11 -27.56
#